data_AF-A0A1C6EE59-F1
#
_entry.id   AF-A0A1C6EE59-F1
#
_cell.length_a   1.000
_cell.length_b   1.000
_cell.length_c   1.000
_cell.angle_alpha   90.00
_cell.angle_beta   90.00
_cell.angle_gamma   90.00
#
_symmetry.space_group_name_H-M   'P 1'
#
loop_
_entity.id
_entity.type
_entity.pdbx_description
1 polymer ?
#
loop_
_entity_poly.entity_id
_entity_poly.type
_entity_poly.pdbx_seq_one_letter_code
_entity_poly.pdbx_strand_id
1 'polypeptide(L)'
;MNENNLIRPEDLTPSERRESARKAGKASAAARRKKKSMREKMKLLLSLPACDSDLTELEAMGIPIEESDNEMVILKGLFLRAATGDVAASKEIRNILGKDNSSEELALKKKELALKEKQLTGENDIVKNWVEAVISGDENEE
;
A
#
# COMPACT_ATOMS: atom_id res chain seq x y z
N MET A 1 17.99 0.30 13.34
CA MET A 1 17.81 1.75 13.10
C MET A 1 18.63 2.49 14.14
N ASN A 2 19.18 3.67 13.84
CA ASN A 2 19.96 4.43 14.82
C ASN A 2 19.02 5.35 15.61
N GLU A 3 18.74 4.99 16.85
CA GLU A 3 17.76 5.67 17.73
C GLU A 3 18.22 7.07 18.13
N ASN A 4 19.53 7.33 18.06
CA ASN A 4 20.14 8.62 18.40
C ASN A 4 19.94 9.73 17.33
N ASN A 5 19.30 9.42 16.19
CA ASN A 5 19.04 10.40 15.11
C ASN A 5 17.60 10.97 15.11
N LEU A 6 16.74 10.55 16.04
CA LEU A 6 15.35 10.97 16.12
C LEU A 6 15.17 11.95 17.29
N ILE A 7 14.87 13.21 16.99
CA ILE A 7 14.46 14.19 18.01
C ILE A 7 13.01 13.88 18.39
N ARG A 8 12.73 13.69 19.68
CA ARG A 8 11.35 13.43 20.11
C ARG A 8 10.52 14.71 19.99
N PRO A 9 9.23 14.61 19.62
CA PRO A 9 8.35 15.77 19.53
C PRO A 9 8.22 16.58 20.82
N GLU A 10 8.44 15.91 21.95
CA GLU A 10 8.35 16.44 23.31
C GLU A 10 9.53 17.37 23.63
N ASP A 11 10.66 17.15 22.98
CA ASP A 11 11.90 17.93 23.13
C ASP A 11 11.89 19.20 22.25
N LEU A 12 10.84 19.43 21.46
CA LEU A 12 10.72 20.53 20.50
C LEU A 12 9.67 21.57 20.92
N THR A 13 10.04 22.84 20.79
CA THR A 13 9.10 23.95 21.01
C THR A 13 7.94 23.88 20.00
N PRO A 14 6.77 24.49 20.31
CA PRO A 14 5.66 24.56 19.36
C PRO A 14 6.05 25.16 18.00
N SER A 15 7.00 26.11 17.97
CA SER A 15 7.49 26.73 16.73
C SER A 15 8.32 25.75 15.88
N GLU A 16 9.26 25.04 16.51
CA GLU A 16 10.12 24.06 15.83
C GLU A 16 9.31 22.86 15.32
N ARG A 17 8.30 22.42 16.08
CA ARG A 17 7.35 21.40 15.62
C ARG A 17 6.59 21.85 14.36
N ARG A 18 6.12 23.10 14.33
CA ARG A 18 5.45 23.65 13.14
C ARG A 18 6.39 23.72 11.94
N GLU A 19 7.64 24.13 12.15
CA GLU A 19 8.62 24.19 11.07
C GLU A 19 8.98 22.81 10.53
N SER A 20 9.18 21.83 11.42
CA SER A 20 9.42 20.43 11.07
C SER A 20 8.25 19.85 10.27
N ALA A 21 7.01 20.05 10.74
CA ALA A 21 5.81 19.63 10.02
C ALA A 21 5.70 20.27 8.63
N ARG A 22 6.03 21.57 8.50
CA ARG A 22 6.07 22.27 7.21
C ARG A 22 7.12 21.67 6.27
N LYS A 23 8.34 21.41 6.77
CA LYS A 23 9.43 20.77 6.00
C LYS A 23 9.02 19.37 5.55
N ALA A 24 8.48 18.56 6.45
CA ALA A 24 7.97 17.23 6.15
C ALA A 24 6.84 17.26 5.11
N GLY A 25 5.89 18.19 5.24
CA GLY A 25 4.81 18.39 4.27
C GLY A 25 5.33 18.77 2.88
N LYS A 26 6.30 19.69 2.80
CA LYS A 26 6.94 20.09 1.53
C LYS A 26 7.68 18.93 0.88
N ALA A 27 8.45 18.17 1.66
CA ALA A 27 9.19 17.00 1.19
C ALA A 27 8.24 15.89 0.69
N SER A 28 7.20 15.58 1.48
CA SER A 28 6.16 14.62 1.10
C SER A 28 5.43 15.03 -0.17
N ALA A 29 5.05 16.31 -0.30
CA ALA A 29 4.41 16.82 -1.50
C ALA A 29 5.34 16.74 -2.74
N ALA A 30 6.63 17.05 -2.58
CA ALA A 30 7.61 16.90 -3.65
C ALA A 30 7.77 15.43 -4.08
N ALA A 31 7.85 14.50 -3.12
CA ALA A 31 7.91 13.06 -3.39
C ALA A 31 6.65 12.56 -4.12
N ARG A 32 5.46 13.00 -3.69
CA ARG A 32 4.18 12.69 -4.35
C ARG A 32 4.14 13.20 -5.79
N ARG A 33 4.58 14.43 -6.04
CA ARG A 33 4.67 15.00 -7.40
C ARG A 33 5.65 14.22 -8.27
N LYS A 34 6.83 13.87 -7.75
CA LYS A 34 7.81 13.03 -8.46
C LYS A 34 7.19 11.67 -8.81
N LYS A 35 6.52 11.00 -7.87
CA LYS A 35 5.82 9.73 -8.12
C LYS A 35 4.69 9.86 -9.14
N LYS A 36 3.95 10.97 -9.14
CA LYS A 36 2.94 11.26 -10.18
C LYS A 36 3.59 11.38 -11.55
N SER A 37 4.62 12.22 -11.69
CA SER A 37 5.33 12.41 -12.96
C SER A 37 5.95 11.11 -13.48
N MET A 38 6.54 10.28 -12.61
CA MET A 38 7.07 8.97 -13.02
C MET A 38 5.97 8.03 -13.52
N ARG A 39 4.80 8.01 -12.86
CA ARG A 39 3.66 7.22 -13.33
C ARG A 39 3.17 7.68 -14.71
N GLU A 40 3.10 8.98 -14.93
CA GLU A 40 2.71 9.53 -16.24
C GLU A 40 3.71 9.16 -17.33
N LYS A 41 5.01 9.26 -17.05
CA LYS A 41 6.07 8.83 -17.97
C LYS A 41 6.02 7.33 -18.26
N MET A 42 5.77 6.51 -17.25
CA MET A 42 5.64 5.06 -17.44
C MET A 42 4.41 4.72 -18.29
N LYS A 43 3.27 5.37 -18.04
CA LYS A 43 2.07 5.20 -18.89
C LYS A 43 2.34 5.54 -20.34
N LEU A 44 3.08 6.62 -20.59
CA LEU A 44 3.50 6.98 -21.94
C LEU A 44 4.36 5.87 -22.55
N LEU A 45 5.40 5.40 -21.85
CA LEU A 45 6.27 4.33 -22.37
C LEU A 45 5.49 3.06 -22.71
N LEU A 46 4.55 2.66 -21.85
CA LEU A 46 3.72 1.47 -22.05
C LEU A 46 2.79 1.61 -23.27
N SER A 47 2.24 2.80 -23.52
CA SER A 47 1.34 3.04 -24.67
C SER A 47 2.04 3.23 -26.02
N LEU A 48 3.37 3.31 -26.04
CA LEU A 48 4.11 3.42 -27.30
C LEU A 48 4.12 2.08 -28.04
N PRO A 49 4.16 2.10 -29.39
CA PRO A 49 4.26 0.86 -30.17
C PRO A 49 5.51 0.07 -29.76
N ALA A 50 5.39 -1.25 -29.81
CA ALA A 50 6.49 -2.16 -29.55
C ALA A 50 7.58 -2.03 -30.62
N CYS A 51 8.79 -2.51 -30.30
CA CYS A 51 9.88 -2.55 -31.27
C CYS A 51 9.69 -3.69 -32.29
N ASP A 52 10.35 -3.61 -33.44
CA ASP A 52 10.15 -4.54 -34.57
C ASP A 52 10.31 -6.03 -34.19
N SER A 53 11.27 -6.36 -33.33
CA SER A 53 11.45 -7.73 -32.85
C SER A 53 10.25 -8.22 -32.03
N ASP A 54 9.72 -7.35 -31.18
CA ASP A 54 8.54 -7.68 -30.37
C ASP A 54 7.26 -7.76 -31.20
N LEU A 55 7.11 -6.89 -32.20
CA LEU A 55 5.99 -6.93 -33.14
C LEU A 55 5.91 -8.27 -33.86
N THR A 56 7.05 -8.79 -34.32
CA THR A 56 7.13 -10.09 -35.00
C THR A 56 6.69 -11.23 -34.06
N GLU A 57 7.12 -11.20 -32.81
CA GLU A 57 6.73 -12.20 -31.81
C GLU A 57 5.24 -12.11 -31.45
N LEU A 58 4.69 -10.90 -31.33
CA LEU A 58 3.28 -10.66 -31.02
C LEU A 58 2.37 -11.08 -32.18
N GLU A 59 2.75 -10.78 -33.42
CA GLU A 59 2.04 -11.21 -34.63
C GLU A 59 2.02 -12.74 -34.73
N ALA A 60 3.13 -13.41 -34.41
CA ALA A 60 3.19 -14.87 -34.34
C ALA A 60 2.26 -15.48 -33.27
N MET A 61 1.89 -14.71 -32.24
CA MET A 61 0.88 -15.07 -31.24
C MET A 61 -0.55 -14.70 -31.66
N GLY A 62 -0.74 -14.12 -32.85
CA GLY A 62 -2.04 -13.70 -33.38
C GLY A 62 -2.52 -12.33 -32.87
N ILE A 63 -1.63 -11.53 -32.28
CA ILE A 63 -1.92 -10.16 -31.84
C ILE A 63 -1.59 -9.22 -33.00
N PRO A 64 -2.52 -8.35 -33.42
CA PRO A 64 -2.28 -7.49 -34.56
C PRO A 64 -1.34 -6.32 -34.20
N ILE A 65 -0.65 -5.77 -35.21
CA ILE A 65 0.39 -4.73 -35.02
C ILE A 65 -0.19 -3.46 -34.39
N GLU A 66 -1.43 -3.10 -34.73
CA GLU A 66 -2.14 -1.94 -34.17
C GLU A 66 -2.44 -2.07 -32.67
N GLU A 67 -2.46 -3.29 -32.12
CA GLU A 67 -2.64 -3.57 -30.69
C GLU A 67 -1.31 -3.92 -29.98
N SER A 68 -0.20 -3.87 -30.70
CA SER A 68 1.11 -4.29 -30.21
C SER A 68 1.91 -3.12 -29.63
N ASP A 69 1.56 -2.73 -28.40
CA ASP A 69 2.29 -1.74 -27.61
C ASP A 69 3.26 -2.37 -26.60
N ASN A 70 4.05 -1.54 -25.92
CA ASN A 70 4.99 -2.01 -24.90
C ASN A 70 4.29 -2.65 -23.68
N GLU A 71 3.03 -2.30 -23.39
CA GLU A 71 2.25 -2.97 -22.34
C GLU A 71 1.99 -4.43 -22.73
N MET A 72 1.61 -4.69 -23.98
CA MET A 72 1.40 -6.02 -24.52
C MET A 72 2.68 -6.86 -24.48
N VAL A 73 3.85 -6.26 -24.76
CA VAL A 73 5.15 -6.94 -24.65
C VAL A 73 5.42 -7.43 -23.22
N ILE A 74 5.14 -6.61 -22.21
CA ILE A 74 5.31 -6.98 -20.81
C ILE A 74 4.33 -8.09 -20.42
N LEU A 75 3.08 -8.03 -20.88
CA LEU A 75 2.07 -9.06 -20.64
C LEU A 75 2.43 -10.39 -21.31
N LYS A 76 2.95 -10.36 -22.55
CA LYS A 76 3.55 -11.53 -23.23
C LYS A 76 4.62 -12.18 -22.35
N GLY A 77 5.59 -11.40 -21.87
CA GLY A 77 6.66 -11.92 -21.02
C GLY A 77 6.14 -12.56 -19.72
N LEU A 78 5.14 -11.94 -19.09
CA LEU A 78 4.48 -12.49 -17.90
C LEU A 78 3.75 -13.81 -18.21
N PHE A 79 3.01 -13.84 -19.32
CA PHE A 79 2.28 -15.01 -19.80
C PHE A 79 3.22 -16.18 -20.09
N LEU A 80 4.31 -15.95 -20.84
CA LEU A 80 5.28 -16.99 -21.19
C LEU A 80 5.95 -17.57 -19.94
N ARG A 81 6.33 -16.73 -18.96
CA ARG A 81 6.86 -17.22 -17.68
C ARG A 81 5.84 -18.08 -16.93
N ALA A 82 4.59 -17.65 -16.85
CA ALA A 82 3.53 -18.44 -16.22
C ALA A 82 3.34 -19.79 -16.94
N ALA A 83 3.37 -19.81 -18.28
CA ALA A 83 3.28 -21.04 -19.07
C ALA A 83 4.42 -22.02 -18.81
N THR A 84 5.61 -21.54 -18.42
CA THR A 84 6.73 -22.40 -17.98
C THR A 84 6.62 -22.92 -16.54
N GLY A 85 5.54 -22.61 -15.83
CA GLY A 85 5.30 -23.04 -14.45
C GLY A 85 5.78 -22.06 -13.38
N ASP A 86 6.11 -20.81 -13.74
CA ASP A 86 6.42 -19.76 -12.75
C ASP A 86 5.16 -19.43 -11.94
N VAL A 87 5.14 -19.90 -10.68
CA VAL A 87 4.02 -19.71 -9.75
C VAL A 87 3.82 -18.24 -9.40
N ALA A 88 4.90 -17.44 -9.34
CA ALA A 88 4.81 -16.02 -9.05
C ALA A 88 4.18 -15.26 -10.23
N ALA A 89 4.59 -15.56 -11.46
CA ALA A 89 3.95 -15.02 -12.66
C ALA A 89 2.46 -15.42 -12.73
N SER A 90 2.16 -16.69 -12.46
CA SER A 90 0.78 -17.20 -12.40
C SER A 90 -0.07 -16.49 -11.34
N LYS A 91 0.53 -16.19 -10.17
CA LYS A 91 -0.13 -15.41 -9.12
C LYS A 91 -0.40 -13.98 -9.58
N GLU A 92 0.56 -13.34 -10.24
CA GLU A 92 0.40 -11.99 -10.73
C GLU A 92 -0.70 -11.89 -11.81
N ILE A 93 -0.79 -12.87 -12.71
CA ILE A 93 -1.92 -12.95 -13.66
C ILE A 93 -3.26 -13.07 -12.91
N ARG A 94 -3.35 -13.89 -11.86
CA ARG A 94 -4.57 -13.95 -11.02
C ARG A 94 -4.88 -12.62 -10.34
N ASN A 95 -3.86 -11.89 -9.86
CA ASN A 95 -4.04 -10.56 -9.28
C ASN A 95 -4.63 -9.58 -10.29
N ILE A 96 -4.04 -9.51 -11.50
CA ILE A 96 -4.49 -8.63 -12.58
C ILE A 96 -5.95 -8.96 -12.97
N LEU A 97 -6.29 -10.24 -13.05
CA LEU A 97 -7.64 -10.70 -13.37
C LEU A 97 -8.64 -10.60 -12.21
N GLY A 98 -8.21 -10.13 -11.03
CA GLY A 98 -9.07 -10.09 -9.83
C GLY A 98 -9.49 -11.47 -9.31
N LYS A 99 -8.75 -12.53 -9.66
CA LYS A 99 -9.02 -13.93 -9.23
C LYS A 99 -8.21 -14.34 -8.00
N ASP A 100 -7.42 -13.44 -7.42
CA ASP A 100 -6.72 -13.71 -6.15
C ASP A 100 -7.62 -13.37 -4.95
N ASN A 101 -8.35 -14.38 -4.49
CA ASN A 101 -9.19 -14.31 -3.28
C ASN A 101 -8.40 -13.99 -2.00
N SER A 102 -7.06 -14.14 -2.00
CA SER A 102 -6.24 -13.84 -0.82
C SER A 102 -6.24 -12.36 -0.47
N SER A 103 -6.39 -11.47 -1.45
CA SER A 103 -6.49 -10.03 -1.23
C SER A 103 -7.76 -9.65 -0.47
N GLU A 104 -8.89 -10.23 -0.87
CA GLU A 104 -10.20 -10.00 -0.24
C GLU A 104 -10.26 -10.64 1.15
N GLU A 105 -9.77 -11.88 1.28
CA GLU A 105 -9.70 -12.58 2.56
C GLU A 105 -8.80 -11.85 3.57
N LEU A 106 -7.66 -11.32 3.12
CA LEU A 106 -6.75 -10.54 3.95
C LEU A 106 -7.34 -9.17 4.33
N ALA A 107 -8.10 -8.54 3.44
CA ALA A 107 -8.84 -7.33 3.75
C ALA A 107 -9.96 -7.58 4.79
N LEU A 108 -10.64 -8.72 4.68
CA LEU A 108 -11.67 -9.14 5.65
C LEU A 108 -11.06 -9.40 7.02
N LYS A 109 -9.97 -10.19 7.09
CA LYS A 109 -9.23 -10.46 8.33
C LYS A 109 -8.71 -9.20 8.99
N LYS A 110 -8.23 -8.22 8.22
CA LYS A 110 -7.81 -6.91 8.76
C LYS A 110 -8.97 -6.11 9.34
N LYS A 111 -10.14 -6.14 8.70
CA LYS A 111 -11.35 -5.50 9.23
C LYS A 111 -11.84 -6.18 10.52
N GLU A 112 -11.82 -7.51 10.55
CA GLU A 112 -12.18 -8.29 11.74
C GLU A 112 -11.25 -7.99 12.92
N LEU A 113 -9.93 -7.94 12.68
CA LEU A 113 -8.94 -7.57 13.70
C LEU A 113 -9.17 -6.16 14.23
N ALA A 114 -9.39 -5.18 13.34
CA ALA A 114 -9.66 -3.81 13.74
C ALA A 114 -10.98 -3.68 14.54
N LEU A 115 -11.98 -4.52 14.27
CA LEU A 115 -13.23 -4.56 15.05
C LEU A 115 -12.97 -5.13 16.45
N LYS A 116 -12.20 -6.22 16.55
CA LYS A 116 -11.82 -6.84 17.82
C LYS A 116 -10.98 -5.89 18.68
N GLU A 117 -10.03 -5.17 18.09
CA GLU A 117 -9.23 -4.16 18.80
C GLU A 117 -10.12 -3.06 19.39
N LYS A 118 -11.08 -2.53 18.62
CA LYS A 118 -12.04 -1.52 19.10
C LYS A 118 -12.93 -2.03 20.24
N GLN A 119 -13.38 -3.29 20.15
CA GLN A 119 -14.17 -3.92 21.21
C GLN A 119 -13.35 -4.06 22.49
N LEU A 120 -12.11 -4.55 22.39
CA LEU A 120 -11.20 -4.66 23.53
C LEU A 120 -10.90 -3.30 24.17
N THR A 121 -10.66 -2.26 23.37
CA THR A 121 -10.41 -0.92 23.92
C THR A 121 -11.63 -0.37 24.66
N GLY A 122 -12.83 -0.55 24.10
CA GLY A 122 -14.07 -0.12 24.76
C GLY A 122 -14.36 -0.91 26.05
N GLU A 123 -14.10 -2.21 26.05
CA GLU A 123 -14.27 -3.06 27.24
C GLU A 123 -13.26 -2.70 28.34
N ASN A 124 -12.00 -2.44 27.98
CA ASN A 124 -10.98 -1.97 28.92
C ASN A 124 -11.33 -0.60 29.53
N ASP A 125 -11.90 0.33 28.75
CA ASP A 125 -12.33 1.63 29.26
C ASP A 125 -13.51 1.49 30.25
N ILE A 126 -14.46 0.58 29.98
CA ILE A 126 -15.58 0.29 30.89
C ILE A 126 -15.08 -0.29 32.21
N VAL A 127 -14.19 -1.27 32.16
CA VAL A 127 -13.61 -1.90 33.36
C VAL A 127 -12.81 -0.88 34.16
N LYS A 128 -12.01 -0.04 33.49
CA LYS A 128 -11.22 1.00 34.15
C LYS A 128 -12.11 2.02 34.86
N ASN A 129 -13.16 2.51 34.20
CA ASN A 129 -14.12 3.43 34.80
C ASN A 129 -14.85 2.81 36.01
N TRP A 130 -15.19 1.52 35.96
CA TRP A 130 -15.82 0.84 37.10
C TRP A 130 -14.86 0.68 38.27
N VAL A 131 -13.61 0.30 38.01
CA VAL A 131 -12.57 0.20 39.05
C VAL A 131 -12.29 1.54 39.71
N GLU A 132 -12.19 2.62 38.93
CA GLU A 132 -12.02 3.98 39.46
C GLU A 132 -13.21 4.40 40.34
N ALA A 133 -14.45 4.11 39.92
CA ALA A 133 -15.65 4.42 40.69
C ALA A 133 -15.75 3.63 42.00
N VAL A 134 -15.32 2.36 42.02
CA VAL A 134 -15.30 1.53 43.24
C VAL A 134 -14.23 2.03 44.21
N ILE A 135 -13.03 2.36 43.72
CA ILE A 135 -11.94 2.88 44.57
C ILE A 135 -12.28 4.26 45.15
N SER A 136 -12.97 5.13 44.39
CA SER A 136 -13.42 6.44 44.88
C SER A 136 -14.65 6.38 45.81
N GLY A 137 -15.36 5.24 45.87
CA GLY A 137 -16.50 5.02 46.75
C GLY A 137 -16.10 4.70 48.19
N ASP A 138 -14.94 4.09 48.40
CA ASP A 138 -14.46 3.66 49.73
C ASP A 138 -13.76 4.80 50.53
N GLU A 139 -13.53 5.97 49.95
CA GLU A 139 -12.88 7.11 50.64
C GLU A 139 -13.87 8.09 51.32
N ASN A 140 -15.18 7.83 51.32
CA ASN A 140 -16.21 8.76 51.84
C ASN A 140 -17.11 8.20 52.95
N GLU A 141 -16.72 7.13 53.64
CA GLU A 141 -17.35 6.70 54.90
C GLU A 141 -16.35 6.75 56.07
N GLU A 142 -16.13 7.96 56.61
CA GLU A 142 -15.64 8.16 57.99
C GLU A 142 -16.24 9.44 58.60
#